data_AF-A0A3D5IX18-F1
#
_entry.id   AF-A0A3D5IX18-F1
#
_cell.length_a   1.000
_cell.length_b   1.000
_cell.length_c   1.000
_cell.angle_alpha   90.00
_cell.angle_beta   90.00
_cell.angle_gamma   90.00
#
_symmetry.space_group_name_H-M   'P 1'
#
loop_
_entity.id
_entity.type
_entity.pdbx_description
1 polymer ?
#
loop_
_entity_poly.entity_id
_entity_poly.type
_entity_poly.pdbx_seq_one_letter_code
_entity_poly.pdbx_strand_id
1 'polypeptide(L)'
;MKLKENVEKLLQQAFEENNSLFLIDLMVTSDNQIRVVIDGDKGVSVEDCMYVSRKVEHNLDREEEDFSLEVTSAGVSEPLQIPRQ
;
A
#
# COMPACT_ATOMS: atom_id res chain seq x y z
N MET A 1 1.52 -16.38 -5.06
CA MET A 1 2.40 -15.36 -5.69
C MET A 1 1.63 -14.36 -6.56
N LYS A 2 0.56 -14.74 -7.28
CA LYS A 2 -0.22 -13.82 -8.12
C LYS A 2 -0.79 -12.57 -7.40
N LEU A 3 -1.33 -12.74 -6.19
CA LEU A 3 -1.98 -11.62 -5.47
C LEU A 3 -1.00 -10.49 -5.14
N LYS A 4 0.19 -10.82 -4.62
CA LYS A 4 1.22 -9.82 -4.29
C LYS A 4 1.63 -9.02 -5.53
N GLU A 5 1.92 -9.70 -6.64
CA GLU A 5 2.32 -9.03 -7.89
C GLU A 5 1.21 -8.13 -8.46
N ASN A 6 -0.06 -8.54 -8.33
CA ASN A 6 -1.19 -7.71 -8.75
C ASN A 6 -1.29 -6.45 -7.88
N VAL A 7 -1.20 -6.59 -6.55
CA VAL A 7 -1.22 -5.45 -5.62
C VAL A 7 -0.05 -4.51 -5.89
N GLU A 8 1.17 -5.02 -6.10
CA GLU A 8 2.34 -4.19 -6.41
C GLU A 8 2.13 -3.33 -7.67
N LYS A 9 1.53 -3.90 -8.72
CA LYS A 9 1.21 -3.15 -9.96
C LYS A 9 0.18 -2.06 -9.72
N LEU A 10 -0.87 -2.34 -8.95
CA LEU A 10 -1.91 -1.36 -8.63
C LEU A 10 -1.36 -0.22 -7.77
N LEU A 11 -0.48 -0.54 -6.82
CA LEU A 11 0.23 0.45 -6.02
C LEU A 11 1.15 1.32 -6.89
N GLN A 12 1.91 0.73 -7.81
CA GLN A 12 2.73 1.49 -8.75
C GLN A 12 1.89 2.48 -9.57
N GLN A 13 0.74 2.06 -10.10
CA GLN A 13 -0.17 2.97 -10.82
C GLN A 13 -0.69 4.10 -9.92
N ALA A 14 -0.99 3.82 -8.65
CA ALA A 14 -1.41 4.83 -7.69
C ALA A 14 -0.31 5.89 -7.46
N PHE A 15 0.95 5.45 -7.38
CA PHE A 15 2.10 6.34 -7.16
C PHE A 15 2.50 7.11 -8.42
N GLU A 16 2.30 6.56 -9.62
CA GLU A 16 2.48 7.31 -10.87
C GLU A 16 1.47 8.47 -11.01
N GLU A 17 0.24 8.28 -10.52
CA GLU A 17 -0.79 9.32 -10.47
C GLU A 17 -0.56 10.32 -9.32
N ASN A 18 0.08 9.89 -8.23
CA ASN A 18 0.47 10.71 -7.09
C ASN A 18 1.95 10.50 -6.74
N ASN A 19 2.83 11.15 -7.51
CA ASN A 19 4.29 11.04 -7.40
C ASN A 19 4.89 11.51 -6.06
N SER A 20 4.06 12.02 -5.15
CA SER A 20 4.51 12.41 -3.80
C SER A 20 4.44 11.28 -2.79
N LEU A 21 3.81 10.15 -3.13
CA LEU A 21 3.68 8.96 -2.29
C LEU A 21 4.55 7.83 -2.82
N PHE A 22 5.04 6.98 -1.92
CA PHE A 22 5.83 5.80 -2.26
C PHE A 22 5.60 4.66 -1.26
N LEU A 23 5.90 3.44 -1.71
CA LEU A 23 5.78 2.23 -0.91
C LEU A 23 6.97 2.10 0.05
N ILE A 24 6.67 1.86 1.33
CA ILE A 24 7.65 1.48 2.36
C ILE A 24 7.69 -0.03 2.52
N ASP A 25 6.51 -0.64 2.73
CA ASP A 25 6.39 -2.09 2.93
C ASP A 25 5.09 -2.63 2.33
N LEU A 26 5.17 -3.87 1.86
CA LEU A 26 4.04 -4.65 1.38
C LEU A 26 4.14 -6.08 1.92
N MET A 27 3.18 -6.42 2.77
CA MET A 27 2.99 -7.76 3.28
C MET A 27 1.69 -8.35 2.73
N VAL A 28 1.78 -9.58 2.24
CA VAL A 28 0.62 -10.39 1.84
C VAL A 28 0.74 -11.74 2.53
N THR A 29 -0.25 -12.08 3.36
CA THR A 29 -0.26 -13.35 4.11
C THR A 29 -0.90 -14.47 3.28
N SER A 30 -0.83 -15.71 3.78
CA SER A 30 -1.52 -16.86 3.19
C SER A 30 -3.05 -16.75 3.26
N ASP A 31 -3.56 -15.93 4.16
CA ASP A 31 -5.01 -15.72 4.39
C ASP A 31 -5.52 -14.51 3.58
N ASN A 32 -4.79 -14.12 2.53
CA ASN A 32 -5.09 -12.97 1.68
C ASN A 32 -5.24 -11.64 2.46
N GLN A 33 -4.54 -11.51 3.59
CA GLN A 33 -4.44 -10.23 4.28
C GLN A 33 -3.30 -9.42 3.65
N ILE A 34 -3.64 -8.23 3.17
CA ILE A 34 -2.75 -7.31 2.49
C ILE A 34 -2.53 -6.11 3.41
N ARG A 35 -1.28 -5.90 3.83
CA ARG A 35 -0.88 -4.72 4.57
C ARG A 35 0.09 -3.89 3.73
N VAL A 36 -0.27 -2.64 3.52
CA VAL A 36 0.50 -1.67 2.76
C VAL A 36 0.92 -0.54 3.69
N VAL A 37 2.21 -0.26 3.71
CA VAL A 37 2.77 0.89 4.40
C VAL A 37 3.29 1.85 3.35
N ILE A 38 2.80 3.08 3.38
CA ILE A 38 3.21 4.16 2.47
C ILE A 38 3.84 5.31 3.21
N ASP A 39 4.71 6.06 2.54
CA ASP A 39 5.17 7.35 3.00
C ASP A 39 5.12 8.36 1.84
N GLY A 40 5.40 9.63 2.11
CA GLY A 40 5.43 10.64 1.07
C GLY A 40 6.32 11.82 1.41
N ASP A 41 6.82 12.49 0.37
CA ASP A 41 7.76 13.61 0.47
C ASP A 41 7.21 14.79 1.29
N LYS A 42 5.88 14.89 1.40
CA LYS A 42 5.16 15.94 2.12
C LYS A 42 4.40 15.40 3.34
N GLY A 43 4.72 14.17 3.75
CA GLY A 43 3.93 13.38 4.68
C GLY A 43 2.69 12.79 4.02
N VAL A 44 2.05 11.87 4.74
CA VAL A 44 0.87 11.13 4.28
C VAL A 44 -0.33 11.54 5.10
N SER A 45 -1.40 11.98 4.43
CA SER A 45 -2.68 12.27 5.05
C SER A 45 -3.56 11.01 5.11
N VAL A 46 -4.63 11.06 5.91
CA VAL A 46 -5.64 9.98 5.91
C VAL A 46 -6.31 9.84 4.53
N GLU A 47 -6.45 10.95 3.80
CA GLU A 47 -7.02 10.94 2.44
C GLU A 47 -6.12 10.20 1.45
N ASP A 48 -4.80 10.29 1.59
CA ASP A 48 -3.84 9.56 0.77
C ASP A 48 -3.96 8.04 1.01
N CYS A 49 -4.04 7.60 2.27
CA CYS A 49 -4.28 6.19 2.59
C CYS A 49 -5.62 5.70 2.00
N MET A 50 -6.69 6.50 2.12
CA MET A 50 -7.99 6.16 1.53
C MET A 50 -7.94 6.10 0.01
N TYR A 51 -7.23 7.01 -0.64
CA TYR A 51 -7.04 7.02 -2.09
C TYR A 51 -6.36 5.75 -2.56
N VAL A 52 -5.23 5.38 -1.95
CA VAL A 52 -4.49 4.15 -2.27
C VAL A 52 -5.35 2.92 -2.01
N SER A 53 -6.04 2.86 -0.87
CA SER A 53 -6.96 1.75 -0.55
C SER A 53 -8.01 1.56 -1.65
N ARG A 54 -8.71 2.64 -2.03
CA ARG A 54 -9.74 2.57 -3.08
C ARG A 54 -9.18 2.20 -4.44
N LYS A 55 -7.99 2.70 -4.79
CA LYS A 55 -7.34 2.37 -6.07
C LYS A 55 -7.06 0.87 -6.17
N VAL A 56 -6.55 0.27 -5.10
CA VAL A 56 -6.31 -1.18 -5.06
C VAL A 56 -7.62 -1.95 -5.03
N GLU A 57 -8.56 -1.61 -4.14
CA GLU A 57 -9.85 -2.32 -4.00
C GLU A 57 -10.71 -2.28 -5.27
N HIS A 58 -10.68 -1.18 -6.03
CA HIS A 58 -11.51 -1.04 -7.24
C HIS A 58 -10.96 -1.83 -8.43
N ASN A 59 -9.65 -2.07 -8.46
CA ASN A 59 -8.98 -2.76 -9.57
C ASN A 59 -8.59 -4.20 -9.22
N LEU A 60 -8.75 -4.61 -7.96
CA LEU A 60 -8.57 -5.98 -7.51
C LEU A 60 -9.93 -6.66 -7.44
N ASP A 61 -10.10 -7.75 -8.19
CA ASP A 61 -11.38 -8.42 -8.35
C ASP A 61 -11.80 -9.12 -7.04
N ARG A 62 -12.76 -8.49 -6.33
CA ARG A 62 -13.32 -8.99 -5.07
C ARG A 62 -14.25 -10.19 -5.25
N GLU A 63 -14.67 -10.49 -6.47
CA GLU A 63 -15.54 -11.64 -6.73
C GLU A 63 -14.74 -12.94 -6.91
N GLU A 64 -13.45 -12.85 -7.25
CA GLU A 64 -12.56 -14.01 -7.38
C GLU A 64 -11.91 -14.43 -6.04
N GLU A 65 -11.46 -13.49 -5.20
CA GLU A 65 -10.77 -13.82 -3.94
C GLU A 65 -11.19 -12.93 -2.76
N ASP A 66 -11.49 -13.57 -1.62
CA ASP A 66 -11.71 -12.88 -0.35
C ASP A 66 -10.36 -12.36 0.18
N PHE A 67 -10.27 -11.06 0.42
CA PHE A 67 -9.06 -10.39 0.91
C PHE A 67 -9.41 -9.26 1.86
N SER A 68 -8.48 -8.97 2.78
CA SER A 68 -8.54 -7.75 3.60
C SER A 68 -7.40 -6.82 3.21
N LEU A 69 -7.68 -5.54 2.98
CA LEU A 69 -6.67 -4.52 2.68
C LEU A 69 -6.58 -3.52 3.83
N GLU A 70 -5.37 -3.31 4.32
CA GLU A 70 -5.04 -2.26 5.28
C GLU A 70 -3.94 -1.37 4.68
N VAL A 71 -4.21 -0.06 4.60
CA VAL A 71 -3.24 0.94 4.14
C VAL A 71 -2.94 1.89 5.29
N THR A 72 -1.67 1.97 5.66
CA THR A 72 -1.19 2.80 6.77
C THR A 72 -0.03 3.68 6.32
N SER A 73 0.15 4.83 6.97
CA SER A 73 1.34 5.63 6.78
C SER A 73 2.48 5.11 7.66
N ALA A 74 3.72 5.22 7.16
CA ALA A 74 4.92 5.08 7.96
C ALA A 74 5.01 6.28 8.93
N GLY A 75 4.19 6.25 9.98
CA GLY A 75 4.22 7.27 11.01
C GLY A 75 5.53 7.25 11.81
N VAL A 76 5.62 8.10 12.82
CA VAL A 76 6.74 8.13 13.79
C VAL A 76 6.90 6.80 14.56
N SER A 77 5.87 5.95 14.55
CA SER A 77 5.79 4.68 15.26
C SER A 77 6.47 3.52 14.55
N GLU A 78 6.79 3.62 13.26
CA GLU A 78 7.56 2.57 12.60
C GLU A 78 9.06 2.85 12.74
N PRO A 79 9.84 1.88 13.26
CA PRO A 79 11.27 2.07 13.40
C PRO A 79 11.88 2.31 12.01
N LEU A 80 12.82 3.25 11.93
CA LEU A 80 13.61 3.50 10.73
C LEU A 80 14.17 2.17 10.19
N GLN A 81 13.60 1.67 9.10
CA GLN A 81 14.06 0.42 8.48
C GLN A 81 15.46 0.59 7.87
N ILE A 82 15.86 1.84 7.59
CA ILE A 82 17.18 2.19 7.08
C ILE A 82 17.93 2.97 8.15
N PRO A 83 19.03 2.43 8.73
CA PRO A 83 19.90 3.22 9.59
C PRO A 83 20.52 4.34 8.75
N ARG A 84 20.42 5.57 9.27
CA ARG A 84 21.02 6.77 8.66
C ARG A 84 22.52 6.51 8.45
N GLN A 85 22.97 6.56 7.19
CA GLN A 85 24.40 6.50 6.84
C GLN A 85 25.09 7.83 7.12
#